data_AF-A0A0D2X1A6-F1
#
_entry.id   AF-A0A0D2X1A6-F1
#
_cell.length_a   1.000
_cell.length_b   1.000
_cell.length_c   1.000
_cell.angle_alpha   90.00
_cell.angle_beta   90.00
_cell.angle_gamma   90.00
#
_symmetry.space_group_name_H-M   'P 1'
#
loop_
_entity.id
_entity.type
_entity.pdbx_description
1 polymer ?
#
loop_
_entity_poly.entity_id
_entity_poly.type
_entity_poly.pdbx_seq_one_letter_code
_entity_poly.pdbx_strand_id
1 'polypeptide(L)'
;MEENTISQGDEYDSDDMEDVQPDASGRHVKRAHHNALERKRRDHIKEKFNELRDTVPSIAGDKASRSLILNRATEFIVTMKQRNTAHEAEIDAIRKQNETLRKQILDLENGHS
;
A
#
# COMPACT_ATOMS: atom_id res chain seq x y z
N MET A 1 10.74 -12.54 6.20
CA MET A 1 10.51 -12.68 4.75
C MET A 1 9.00 -12.78 4.61
N GLU A 2 8.36 -11.66 4.26
CA GLU A 2 6.91 -11.58 4.19
C GLU A 2 6.43 -12.30 2.94
N GLU A 3 5.50 -13.23 3.13
CA GLU A 3 4.92 -14.00 2.03
C GLU A 3 4.09 -13.09 1.14
N ASN A 4 4.62 -12.85 -0.05
CA ASN A 4 3.90 -12.25 -1.15
C ASN A 4 2.89 -13.29 -1.67
N THR A 5 1.69 -13.33 -1.07
CA THR A 5 0.59 -14.12 -1.63
C THR A 5 0.15 -13.43 -2.92
N ILE A 6 0.74 -13.85 -4.04
CA ILE A 6 0.25 -13.62 -5.39
C ILE A 6 -1.18 -14.16 -5.40
N SER A 7 -2.15 -13.26 -5.33
CA SER A 7 -3.55 -13.59 -5.55
C SER A 7 -3.63 -14.17 -6.95
N GLN A 8 -3.92 -15.46 -7.00
CA GLN A 8 -4.21 -16.26 -8.18
C GLN A 8 -4.88 -15.40 -9.25
N GLY A 9 -4.20 -15.25 -10.39
CA GLY A 9 -4.83 -14.71 -11.58
C GLY A 9 -5.96 -15.67 -11.95
N ASP A 10 -7.19 -15.22 -11.76
CA ASP A 10 -8.37 -15.94 -12.21
C ASP A 10 -8.21 -16.20 -13.72
N GLU A 11 -8.27 -17.49 -14.06
CA GLU A 11 -8.14 -18.05 -15.39
C GLU A 11 -9.01 -17.28 -16.39
N TYR A 12 -8.39 -16.83 -17.49
CA TYR A 12 -9.13 -16.44 -18.68
C TYR A 12 -9.73 -17.71 -19.25
N ASP A 13 -10.94 -18.06 -18.83
CA ASP A 13 -11.77 -18.99 -19.57
C ASP A 13 -12.28 -18.25 -20.81
N SER A 14 -11.39 -18.14 -21.79
CA SER A 14 -11.72 -17.80 -23.16
C SER A 14 -12.46 -19.01 -23.72
N ASP A 15 -13.72 -19.14 -23.32
CA ASP A 15 -14.63 -20.14 -23.84
C ASP A 15 -14.90 -19.75 -25.29
N ASP A 16 -14.08 -20.33 -26.17
CA ASP A 16 -14.23 -20.45 -27.61
C ASP A 16 -15.49 -21.27 -27.88
N MET A 17 -16.64 -20.67 -27.56
CA MET A 17 -17.94 -21.19 -27.88
C MET A 17 -18.28 -20.68 -29.28
N GLU A 18 -18.05 -21.57 -30.24
CA GLU A 18 -18.50 -21.59 -31.62
C GLU A 18 -19.69 -20.65 -31.90
N ASP A 19 -19.66 -20.06 -33.10
CA ASP A 19 -20.63 -19.16 -33.73
C ASP A 19 -22.04 -19.74 -33.85
N VAL A 20 -22.66 -20.10 -32.74
CA VAL A 20 -24.08 -20.44 -32.61
C VAL A 20 -24.78 -19.12 -32.32
N GLN A 21 -25.57 -18.64 -33.29
CA GLN A 21 -26.40 -17.45 -33.14
C GLN A 21 -27.16 -17.52 -31.80
N PRO A 22 -26.82 -16.68 -30.81
CA PRO A 22 -27.37 -16.84 -29.49
C PRO A 22 -28.83 -16.39 -29.54
N ASP A 23 -29.73 -17.28 -29.11
CA ASP A 23 -31.10 -16.90 -28.83
C ASP A 23 -31.12 -15.73 -27.81
N ALA A 24 -32.28 -15.08 -27.65
CA ALA A 24 -32.39 -13.96 -26.71
C ALA A 24 -32.02 -14.35 -25.26
N SER A 25 -32.14 -15.63 -24.90
CA SER A 25 -31.82 -16.19 -23.58
C SER A 25 -30.31 -16.27 -23.33
N GLY A 26 -29.52 -16.79 -24.29
CA GLY A 26 -28.07 -16.88 -24.20
C GLY A 26 -27.38 -15.52 -24.08
N ARG A 27 -27.88 -14.49 -24.78
CA ARG A 27 -27.42 -13.11 -24.62
C ARG A 27 -27.76 -12.50 -23.26
N HIS A 28 -28.86 -12.94 -22.63
CA HIS A 28 -29.22 -12.50 -21.29
C HIS A 28 -28.30 -13.13 -20.24
N VAL A 29 -28.00 -14.43 -20.36
CA VAL A 29 -27.08 -15.14 -19.46
C VAL A 29 -25.66 -14.55 -19.54
N LYS A 30 -25.11 -14.33 -20.75
CA LYS A 30 -23.78 -13.69 -20.91
C LYS A 30 -23.72 -12.31 -20.26
N ARG A 31 -24.77 -11.49 -20.41
CA ARG A 31 -24.86 -10.17 -19.77
C ARG A 31 -24.98 -10.27 -18.24
N ALA A 32 -25.77 -11.21 -17.73
CA ALA A 32 -25.91 -11.44 -16.29
C ALA A 32 -24.57 -11.85 -15.66
N HIS A 33 -23.85 -12.78 -16.29
CA HIS A 33 -22.53 -13.23 -15.86
C HIS A 33 -21.52 -12.07 -15.83
N HIS A 34 -21.42 -11.31 -16.92
CA HIS A 34 -20.55 -10.14 -16.98
C HIS A 34 -20.89 -9.10 -15.89
N ASN A 35 -22.18 -8.83 -15.65
CA ASN A 35 -22.61 -7.92 -14.59
C ASN A 35 -22.26 -8.42 -13.19
N ALA A 36 -22.27 -9.74 -12.97
CA ALA A 36 -21.88 -10.36 -11.71
C ALA A 36 -20.37 -10.20 -11.47
N LEU A 37 -19.54 -10.51 -12.47
CA LEU A 37 -18.09 -10.36 -12.40
C LEU A 37 -17.69 -8.90 -12.14
N GLU A 38 -18.28 -7.96 -12.88
CA GLU A 38 -17.98 -6.53 -12.69
C GLU A 38 -18.43 -6.02 -11.31
N ARG A 39 -19.52 -6.56 -10.76
CA ARG A 39 -19.92 -6.25 -9.37
C ARG A 39 -18.87 -6.73 -8.37
N LYS A 40 -18.42 -7.99 -8.48
CA LYS A 40 -17.34 -8.55 -7.64
C LYS A 40 -16.07 -7.68 -7.73
N ARG A 41 -15.69 -7.25 -8.93
CA ARG A 41 -14.54 -6.35 -9.14
C ARG A 41 -14.71 -5.00 -8.43
N ARG A 42 -15.89 -4.38 -8.53
CA ARG A 42 -16.18 -3.10 -7.86
C ARG A 42 -16.19 -3.22 -6.34
N ASP A 43 -16.71 -4.33 -5.80
CA ASP A 43 -16.72 -4.58 -4.37
C ASP A 43 -15.31 -4.75 -3.82
N HIS A 44 -14.45 -5.49 -4.53
CA HIS A 44 -13.04 -5.62 -4.18
C HIS A 44 -12.30 -4.28 -4.21
N ILE A 45 -12.51 -3.45 -5.24
CA ILE A 45 -11.92 -2.10 -5.29
C ILE A 45 -12.39 -1.24 -4.12
N LYS A 46 -13.68 -1.32 -3.78
CA LYS A 46 -14.25 -0.59 -2.64
C LYS A 46 -13.58 -1.01 -1.33
N GLU A 47 -13.36 -2.30 -1.13
CA GLU A 47 -12.61 -2.83 0.01
C GLU A 47 -11.18 -2.26 0.06
N LYS A 48 -10.44 -2.29 -1.06
CA LYS A 48 -9.10 -1.68 -1.13
C LYS A 48 -9.08 -0.19 -0.85
N PHE A 49 -10.10 0.56 -1.25
CA PHE A 49 -10.23 1.98 -0.87
C PHE A 49 -10.49 2.16 0.63
N ASN A 50 -11.25 1.26 1.27
CA ASN A 50 -11.47 1.31 2.71
C ASN A 50 -10.19 0.99 3.48
N GLU A 51 -9.47 -0.07 3.09
CA GLU A 51 -8.15 -0.42 3.65
C GLU A 51 -7.18 0.77 3.53
N LEU A 52 -7.12 1.40 2.35
CA LEU A 52 -6.25 2.55 2.13
C LEU A 52 -6.65 3.75 3.01
N ARG A 53 -7.94 4.03 3.15
CA ARG A 53 -8.41 5.10 4.04
C ARG A 53 -7.98 4.84 5.49
N ASP A 54 -8.16 3.61 5.97
CA ASP A 54 -7.92 3.27 7.38
C ASP A 54 -6.43 3.26 7.73
N THR A 55 -5.55 3.10 6.74
CA THR A 55 -4.08 3.21 6.92
C THR A 55 -3.55 4.65 6.89
N VAL A 56 -4.34 5.63 6.41
CA VAL A 56 -3.93 7.04 6.33
C VAL A 56 -4.46 7.80 7.57
N PRO A 57 -3.60 8.20 8.52
CA PRO A 57 -4.04 8.71 9.83
C PRO A 57 -4.96 9.95 9.77
N SER A 58 -4.81 10.78 8.75
CA SER A 58 -5.59 12.02 8.60
C SER A 58 -7.03 11.84 8.13
N ILE A 59 -7.40 10.63 7.70
CA ILE A 59 -8.74 10.30 7.19
C ILE A 59 -9.28 8.95 7.69
N ALA A 60 -8.53 8.26 8.55
CA ALA A 60 -8.94 6.99 9.12
C ALA A 60 -10.22 7.17 9.96
N GLY A 61 -11.20 6.29 9.76
CA GLY A 61 -12.50 6.36 10.45
C GLY A 61 -13.50 7.37 9.88
N ASP A 62 -13.08 8.24 8.95
CA ASP A 62 -13.95 9.26 8.37
C ASP A 62 -14.64 8.81 7.07
N LYS A 63 -15.68 9.55 6.67
CA LYS A 63 -16.24 9.44 5.32
C LYS A 63 -15.39 10.25 4.35
N ALA A 64 -14.58 9.57 3.55
CA ALA A 64 -13.72 10.18 2.53
C ALA A 64 -14.11 9.75 1.11
N SER A 65 -14.05 10.68 0.15
CA SER A 65 -14.24 10.35 -1.27
C SER A 65 -13.01 9.62 -1.83
N ARG A 66 -13.17 8.85 -2.92
CA ARG A 66 -12.02 8.16 -3.57
C ARG A 66 -10.89 9.11 -3.92
N SER A 67 -11.20 10.28 -4.47
CA SER A 67 -10.20 11.29 -4.80
C SER A 67 -9.47 11.79 -3.55
N LEU A 68 -10.21 12.05 -2.46
CA LEU A 68 -9.60 12.48 -1.21
C LEU A 68 -8.69 11.41 -0.61
N ILE A 69 -9.11 10.13 -0.65
CA ILE A 69 -8.28 9.00 -0.18
C ILE A 69 -6.95 8.96 -0.94
N LEU A 70 -6.98 9.06 -2.28
CA LEU A 70 -5.77 9.05 -3.09
C LEU A 70 -4.86 10.25 -2.75
N ASN A 71 -5.41 11.46 -2.69
CA ASN A 71 -4.64 12.66 -2.39
C ASN A 71 -3.96 12.56 -1.02
N ARG A 72 -4.70 12.16 0.01
CA ARG A 72 -4.18 12.05 1.39
C ARG A 72 -3.18 10.90 1.54
N ALA A 73 -3.37 9.80 0.82
CA ALA A 73 -2.39 8.73 0.76
C ALA A 73 -1.08 9.19 0.11
N THR A 74 -1.15 9.94 -1.00
CA THR A 74 0.04 10.50 -1.65
C THR A 74 0.77 11.48 -0.74
N GLU A 75 0.05 12.41 -0.11
CA GLU A 75 0.63 13.34 0.88
C GLU A 75 1.31 12.59 2.03
N PHE A 76 0.61 11.59 2.59
CA PHE A 76 1.13 10.79 3.70
C PHE A 76 2.43 10.05 3.32
N ILE A 77 2.50 9.43 2.15
CA ILE A 77 3.72 8.75 1.66
C ILE A 77 4.88 9.75 1.55
N VAL A 78 4.65 10.95 1.00
CA VAL A 78 5.69 11.98 0.86
C VAL A 78 6.20 12.41 2.22
N THR A 79 5.30 12.70 3.16
CA THR A 79 5.67 13.09 4.53
C THR A 79 6.42 11.97 5.26
N MET A 80 6.01 10.72 5.13
CA MET A 80 6.69 9.58 5.76
C MET A 80 8.10 9.38 5.21
N LYS A 81 8.30 9.54 3.89
CA LYS A 81 9.65 9.49 3.30
C LYS A 81 10.56 10.59 3.85
N GLN A 82 10.07 11.83 3.90
CA GLN A 82 10.83 12.96 4.46
C GLN A 82 11.17 12.73 5.93
N ARG A 83 10.21 12.23 6.72
CA ARG A 83 10.41 11.93 8.15
C ARG A 83 11.45 10.82 8.35
N ASN A 84 11.43 9.77 7.54
CA ASN A 84 12.41 8.70 7.62
C ASN A 84 13.82 9.22 7.33
N THR A 85 14.01 10.03 6.29
CA THR A 85 15.31 10.66 5.99
C THR A 85 15.79 11.57 7.12
N ALA A 86 14.89 12.33 7.74
CA ALA A 86 15.24 13.17 8.89
C ALA A 86 15.68 12.33 10.10
N HIS A 87 14.99 11.23 10.38
CA HIS A 87 15.37 10.30 11.45
C HIS A 87 16.70 9.60 11.18
N GLU A 88 16.99 9.21 9.94
CA GLU A 88 18.29 8.67 9.55
C GLU A 88 19.42 9.67 9.82
N ALA A 89 19.23 10.94 9.44
CA ALA A 89 20.19 12.00 9.71
C ALA A 89 20.40 12.24 11.23
N GLU A 90 19.33 12.19 12.01
CA GLU A 90 19.38 12.31 13.47
C GLU A 90 20.14 11.14 14.11
N ILE A 91 19.88 9.92 13.67
CA ILE A 91 20.60 8.72 14.12
C ILE A 91 22.09 8.86 13.86
N ASP A 92 22.49 9.32 12.68
CA ASP A 92 23.89 9.47 12.32
C ASP A 92 24.58 10.60 13.10
N ALA A 93 23.87 11.71 13.34
CA ALA A 93 24.37 12.78 14.20
C ALA A 93 24.61 12.29 15.63
N ILE A 94 23.67 11.53 16.20
CA ILE A 94 23.79 10.95 17.55
C ILE A 94 24.95 9.94 17.61
N ARG A 95 25.12 9.11 16.57
CA ARG A 95 26.25 8.16 16.48
C ARG A 95 27.59 8.88 16.50
N LYS A 96 27.75 9.95 15.71
CA LYS A 96 28.98 10.76 15.67
C LYS A 96 29.26 11.47 16.99
N GLN A 97 28.22 11.99 17.64
CA GLN A 97 28.34 12.58 18.97
C GLN A 97 28.80 11.55 20.01
N ASN A 98 28.22 10.34 20.00
CA ASN A 98 28.62 9.25 20.88
C ASN A 98 30.08 8.83 20.65
N GLU A 99 30.53 8.75 19.40
CA GLU A 99 31.93 8.45 19.08
C GLU A 99 32.88 9.53 19.62
N THR A 100 32.52 10.80 19.45
CA THR A 100 33.29 11.93 19.96
C THR A 100 33.42 11.89 21.49
N LEU A 101 32.30 11.65 22.19
CA LEU A 101 32.28 11.54 23.64
C LEU A 101 33.10 10.35 24.14
N ARG A 102 33.01 9.19 23.48
CA ARG A 102 33.82 8.01 23.81
C ARG A 102 35.31 8.28 23.68
N LYS A 103 35.73 9.01 22.63
CA LYS A 103 37.12 9.41 22.45
C LYS A 103 37.59 10.34 23.58
N GLN A 104 36.77 11.33 23.95
CA GLN A 104 37.09 12.23 25.05
C GLN A 104 37.25 11.51 26.39
N ILE A 105 36.41 10.50 26.66
CA ILE A 105 36.53 9.66 27.86
C ILE A 105 37.87 8.91 27.85
N LEU A 106 38.22 8.27 26.73
CA LEU A 106 39.48 7.53 26.59
C LEU A 106 40.71 8.43 26.78
N ASP A 107 40.70 9.62 26.18
CA ASP A 107 41.81 10.57 26.30
C ASP A 107 41.99 11.04 27.76
N LEU A 108 40.89 11.24 28.49
CA LEU A 108 40.93 11.55 29.92
C LEU A 108 41.45 10.37 30.75
N GLU A 109 40.97 9.14 30.52
CA GLU A 109 41.45 7.95 31.24
C GLU A 109 42.96 7.73 31.07
N ASN A 110 43.47 7.95 29.86
CA ASN A 110 44.90 7.83 29.56
C ASN A 110 45.75 8.98 30.13
N GLY A 111 45.19 10.18 30.28
CA GLY A 111 45.87 11.33 30.88
C GLY A 111 45.94 11.31 32.41
N HIS A 112 45.18 10.44 33.06
CA HIS A 112 45.21 10.23 34.52
C HIS A 112 46.04 9.00 34.95
N SER A 113 46.67 8.30 33.98
CA SER A 113 47.63 7.21 34.23
C SER A 113 49.08 7.71 34.14
#